data_AF-A0A494XP05-F1
#
_entry.id   AF-A0A494XP05-F1
#
_cell.length_a   1.000
_cell.length_b   1.000
_cell.length_c   1.000
_cell.angle_alpha   90.00
_cell.angle_beta   90.00
_cell.angle_gamma   90.00
#
_symmetry.space_group_name_H-M   'P 1'
#
loop_
_entity.id
_entity.type
_entity.pdbx_description
1 polymer ?
#
loop_
_entity_poly.entity_id
_entity_poly.type
_entity_poly.pdbx_seq_one_letter_code
_entity_poly.pdbx_strand_id
1 'polypeptide(L)'
;MKPRAPFLLVDAGNSRIKWALVDAQGITVEQGAFDHADADAKPDTRPVDEPAWQSLPAPGSAWISNVAGDAVAARLAALLDAHWPALPRTTIRACAHQCGVTNGYEQPQQLGSDRWAGMIGAHAAFAGEHLLIATLGTATTLEALRADGTFTGGLIAPGWALMMRSLGDHTAQLPTLAADSARELVGDARAHRWFATDTRAAISSGALLAQTGLIERAWHELCRAWDAPVRLVIGGGAAPEVTHALLVPYTRHDGLVLAGLALIARQAAAT
;
A
#
# COMPACT_ATOMS: atom_id res chain seq x y z
N MET A 1 19.87 18.83 -25.51
CA MET A 1 19.09 19.17 -24.29
C MET A 1 19.67 18.38 -23.13
N LYS A 2 19.94 19.00 -21.97
CA LYS A 2 20.31 18.22 -20.78
C LYS A 2 19.10 17.35 -20.38
N PRO A 3 19.26 16.05 -20.10
CA PRO A 3 18.16 15.24 -19.59
C PRO A 3 17.65 15.86 -18.28
N ARG A 4 16.33 15.94 -18.11
CA ARG A 4 15.71 16.37 -16.85
C ARG A 4 16.07 15.34 -15.76
N ALA A 5 16.41 15.83 -14.57
CA ALA A 5 16.84 14.98 -13.47
C ALA A 5 15.71 14.01 -13.02
N PRO A 6 16.04 12.79 -12.56
CA PRO A 6 15.07 11.80 -12.12
C PRO A 6 14.37 12.21 -10.80
N PHE A 7 13.26 11.56 -10.48
CA PHE A 7 12.55 11.73 -9.21
C PHE A 7 12.76 10.50 -8.32
N LEU A 8 13.09 10.73 -7.05
CA LEU A 8 13.03 9.67 -6.04
C LEU A 8 11.63 9.67 -5.41
N LEU A 9 10.97 8.51 -5.43
CA LEU A 9 9.63 8.32 -4.90
C LEU A 9 9.74 7.40 -3.70
N VAL A 10 9.10 7.76 -2.59
CA VAL A 10 9.14 7.00 -1.34
C VAL A 10 7.73 6.80 -0.80
N ASP A 11 7.36 5.56 -0.55
CA ASP A 11 6.13 5.13 0.10
C ASP A 11 6.47 4.47 1.43
N ALA A 12 6.36 5.24 2.51
CA ALA A 12 6.61 4.80 3.87
C ALA A 12 5.30 4.42 4.58
N GLY A 13 4.95 3.14 4.49
CA GLY A 13 3.84 2.52 5.21
C GLY A 13 4.26 2.01 6.59
N ASN A 14 3.33 1.55 7.43
CA ASN A 14 3.62 1.14 8.82
C ASN A 14 4.55 -0.07 8.95
N SER A 15 4.59 -0.97 7.97
CA SER A 15 5.44 -2.18 8.04
C SER A 15 6.76 -2.04 7.29
N ARG A 16 6.81 -1.25 6.21
CA ARG A 16 7.99 -1.14 5.35
C ARG A 16 8.00 0.15 4.55
N ILE A 17 9.17 0.48 4.03
CA ILE A 17 9.38 1.59 3.11
C ILE A 17 9.65 1.02 1.72
N LYS A 18 8.83 1.38 0.75
CA LYS A 18 9.07 1.12 -0.67
C LYS A 18 9.59 2.38 -1.34
N TRP A 19 10.43 2.22 -2.35
CA TRP A 19 10.94 3.35 -3.10
C TRP A 19 11.13 3.00 -4.58
N ALA A 20 11.09 4.03 -5.42
CA ALA A 20 11.48 3.94 -6.81
C ALA A 20 12.21 5.20 -7.23
N LEU A 21 13.27 5.04 -8.01
CA LEU A 21 13.84 6.11 -8.79
C LEU A 21 13.21 6.04 -10.19
N VAL A 22 12.55 7.12 -10.62
CA VAL A 22 11.95 7.23 -11.95
C VAL A 22 12.63 8.33 -12.75
N ASP A 23 12.73 8.16 -14.07
CA ASP A 23 13.16 9.24 -14.95
C ASP A 23 12.12 10.38 -15.00
N ALA A 24 12.43 11.44 -15.75
CA ALA A 24 11.55 12.60 -15.88
C ALA A 24 10.21 12.28 -16.57
N GLN A 25 10.10 11.15 -17.26
CA GLN A 25 8.90 10.64 -17.91
C GLN A 25 8.08 9.74 -16.96
N GLY A 26 8.65 9.36 -15.80
CA GLY A 26 8.02 8.48 -14.83
C GLY A 26 8.31 7.00 -15.07
N ILE A 27 9.29 6.67 -15.92
CA ILE A 27 9.73 5.29 -16.13
C ILE A 27 10.67 4.89 -15.01
N THR A 28 10.39 3.76 -14.36
CA THR A 28 11.23 3.22 -13.29
C THR A 28 12.63 2.88 -13.81
N VAL A 29 13.63 3.52 -13.21
CA VAL A 29 15.06 3.22 -13.39
C VAL A 29 15.47 2.12 -12.43
N GLU A 30 15.09 2.27 -11.16
CA GLU A 30 15.38 1.30 -10.11
C GLU A 30 14.31 1.39 -9.03
N GLN A 31 14.07 0.30 -8.30
CA GLN A 31 13.10 0.26 -7.21
C GLN A 31 13.53 -0.75 -6.16
N GLY A 32 13.06 -0.56 -4.94
CA GLY A 32 13.35 -1.45 -3.83
C GLY A 32 12.40 -1.25 -2.67
N ALA A 33 12.62 -2.03 -1.63
CA ALA A 33 11.97 -1.87 -0.35
C ALA A 33 12.95 -2.24 0.75
N PHE A 34 12.76 -1.66 1.93
CA PHE A 34 13.51 -1.96 3.14
C PHE A 34 12.60 -1.81 4.35
N ASP A 35 12.91 -2.51 5.44
CA ASP A 35 12.08 -2.51 6.64
C ASP A 35 12.37 -1.27 7.53
N HIS A 36 11.45 -1.01 8.46
CA HIS A 36 11.71 -0.03 9.52
C HIS A 36 12.84 -0.54 10.41
N ALA A 37 13.66 0.37 10.95
CA ALA A 37 14.49 0.01 12.09
C ALA A 37 13.53 -0.36 13.23
N ASP A 38 13.57 -1.62 13.68
CA ASP A 38 12.72 -2.12 14.77
C ASP A 38 12.86 -1.18 15.98
N ALA A 39 11.79 -0.46 16.35
CA ALA A 39 11.78 0.39 17.54
C ALA A 39 11.97 -0.42 18.84
N ASP A 40 11.64 -1.72 18.80
CA ASP A 40 11.76 -2.68 19.91
C ASP A 40 13.04 -3.54 19.83
N ALA A 41 13.86 -3.41 18.78
CA ALA A 41 15.13 -4.13 18.72
C ALA A 41 16.11 -3.50 19.71
N LYS A 42 16.76 -4.34 20.52
CA LYS A 42 17.96 -3.93 21.24
C LYS A 42 18.93 -3.33 20.20
N PRO A 43 19.52 -2.13 20.44
CA PRO A 43 20.24 -1.32 19.46
C PRO A 43 21.42 -2.01 18.73
N ASP A 44 21.75 -3.25 19.07
CA ASP A 44 23.02 -3.91 18.79
C ASP A 44 22.88 -5.29 18.12
N THR A 45 21.70 -5.67 17.60
CA THR A 45 21.48 -7.08 17.15
C THR A 45 20.94 -7.29 15.74
N ARG A 46 20.59 -6.23 14.99
CA ARG A 46 20.26 -6.36 13.56
C ARG A 46 20.78 -5.13 12.81
N PRO A 47 21.53 -5.29 11.70
CA PRO A 47 21.83 -4.17 10.82
C PRO A 47 20.52 -3.52 10.40
N VAL A 48 20.43 -2.20 10.51
CA VAL A 48 19.32 -1.46 9.93
C VAL A 48 19.38 -1.71 8.44
N ASP A 49 18.31 -2.25 7.86
CA ASP A 49 18.23 -2.46 6.41
C ASP A 49 18.27 -1.08 5.74
N GLU A 50 19.33 -0.82 4.98
CA GLU A 50 19.57 0.44 4.30
C GLU A 50 19.33 0.26 2.80
N PRO A 51 18.69 1.24 2.14
CA PRO A 51 18.49 1.15 0.70
C PRO A 51 19.83 1.25 -0.03
N ALA A 52 19.98 0.50 -1.12
CA ALA A 52 21.16 0.53 -1.99
C ALA A 52 21.22 1.80 -2.87
N TRP A 53 21.09 2.98 -2.26
CA TRP A 53 21.05 4.27 -2.97
C TRP A 53 22.43 4.77 -3.42
N GLN A 54 23.51 4.15 -2.94
CA GLN A 54 24.89 4.54 -3.24
C GLN A 54 25.24 4.49 -4.74
N SER A 55 24.60 3.59 -5.50
CA SER A 55 24.79 3.43 -6.94
C SER A 55 23.78 4.19 -7.80
N LEU A 56 22.78 4.84 -7.19
CA LEU A 56 21.74 5.55 -7.93
C LEU A 56 22.24 6.87 -8.49
N PRO A 57 21.81 7.26 -9.70
CA PRO A 57 22.05 8.61 -10.17
C PRO A 57 21.30 9.61 -9.29
N ALA A 58 21.89 10.79 -9.10
CA ALA A 58 21.32 11.82 -8.24
C ALA A 58 19.93 12.28 -8.72
N PRO A 59 18.87 12.16 -7.89
CA PRO A 59 17.56 12.70 -8.21
C PRO A 59 17.57 14.23 -8.18
N GLY A 60 16.66 14.85 -8.93
CA GLY A 60 16.39 16.28 -8.86
C GLY A 60 15.48 16.67 -7.70
N SER A 61 14.62 15.75 -7.25
CA SER A 61 13.80 15.91 -6.05
C SER A 61 13.30 14.56 -5.51
N ALA A 62 12.89 14.55 -4.24
CA ALA A 62 12.24 13.42 -3.58
C ALA A 62 10.77 13.71 -3.27
N TRP A 63 9.90 12.73 -3.52
CA TRP A 63 8.45 12.80 -3.28
C TRP A 63 8.04 11.68 -2.34
N ILE A 64 7.52 12.05 -1.17
CA ILE A 64 7.40 11.16 -0.02
C ILE A 64 5.94 11.07 0.40
N SER A 65 5.38 9.87 0.34
CA SER A 65 4.21 9.48 1.14
C SER A 65 4.72 8.87 2.45
N ASN A 66 4.28 9.40 3.59
CA ASN A 66 4.59 8.83 4.90
C ASN A 66 3.33 8.76 5.78
N VAL A 67 2.95 7.55 6.14
CA VAL A 67 1.86 7.25 7.09
C VAL A 67 2.36 6.49 8.32
N ALA A 68 3.68 6.38 8.49
CA ALA A 68 4.35 5.65 9.59
C ALA A 68 4.86 6.58 10.71
N GLY A 69 4.53 7.87 10.67
CA GLY A 69 4.78 8.84 11.73
C GLY A 69 6.14 9.55 11.67
N ASP A 70 6.40 10.38 12.69
CA ASP A 70 7.49 11.36 12.69
C ASP A 70 8.87 10.72 12.83
N ALA A 71 8.99 9.59 13.55
CA ALA A 71 10.25 8.87 13.68
C ALA A 71 10.75 8.36 12.30
N VAL A 72 9.84 7.84 11.49
CA VAL A 72 10.15 7.40 10.12
C VAL A 72 10.47 8.61 9.23
N ALA A 73 9.75 9.73 9.40
CA ALA A 73 10.05 10.96 8.68
C ALA A 73 11.48 11.46 8.95
N ALA A 74 11.91 11.46 10.21
CA ALA A 74 13.25 11.88 10.63
C ALA A 74 14.32 10.94 10.07
N ARG A 75 14.09 9.61 10.10
CA ARG A 75 15.00 8.62 9.49
C ARG A 75 15.14 8.83 7.99
N LEU A 76 14.03 9.01 7.27
CA LEU A 76 14.07 9.28 5.84
C LEU A 76 14.81 10.57 5.53
N ALA A 77 14.62 11.62 6.34
CA ALA A 77 15.35 12.86 6.17
C ALA A 77 16.87 12.63 6.29
N ALA A 78 17.31 11.94 7.35
CA ALA A 78 18.72 11.61 7.55
C ALA A 78 19.31 10.77 6.40
N LEU A 79 18.58 9.76 5.92
CA LEU A 79 19.00 8.93 4.79
C LEU A 79 19.15 9.75 3.50
N LEU A 80 18.21 10.63 3.22
CA LEU A 80 18.25 11.51 2.05
C LEU A 80 19.41 12.51 2.15
N ASP A 81 19.64 13.11 3.33
CA ASP A 81 20.72 14.07 3.54
C ASP A 81 22.11 13.41 3.47
N ALA A 82 22.23 12.14 3.86
CA ALA A 82 23.47 11.37 3.74
C ALA A 82 23.83 11.04 2.28
N HIS A 83 22.84 10.76 1.43
CA HIS A 83 23.07 10.39 0.02
C HIS A 83 23.10 11.61 -0.92
N TRP A 84 22.19 12.56 -0.70
CA TRP A 84 22.01 13.74 -1.54
C TRP A 84 21.75 14.99 -0.67
N PRO A 85 22.82 15.64 -0.17
CA PRO A 85 22.70 16.85 0.63
C PRO A 85 21.91 17.94 -0.09
N ALA A 86 20.98 18.59 0.64
CA ALA A 86 20.11 19.66 0.12
C ALA A 86 19.17 19.25 -1.04
N LEU A 87 18.91 17.94 -1.22
CA LEU A 87 17.92 17.47 -2.18
C LEU A 87 16.52 18.06 -1.87
N PRO A 88 15.88 18.77 -2.82
CA PRO A 88 14.51 19.23 -2.66
C PRO A 88 13.59 18.04 -2.38
N ARG A 89 12.82 18.11 -1.31
CA ARG A 89 11.90 17.04 -0.92
C ARG A 89 10.50 17.58 -0.66
N THR A 90 9.49 16.81 -1.04
CA THR A 90 8.08 17.14 -0.82
C THR A 90 7.38 15.95 -0.18
N THR A 91 6.90 16.15 1.05
CA THR A 91 5.99 15.19 1.69
C THR A 91 4.58 15.47 1.22
N ILE A 92 4.00 14.52 0.48
CA ILE A 92 2.66 14.66 -0.06
C ILE A 92 1.60 14.49 1.02
N ARG A 93 0.46 15.14 0.83
CA ARG A 93 -0.76 14.97 1.63
C ARG A 93 -1.93 14.87 0.68
N ALA A 94 -2.98 14.18 1.11
CA ALA A 94 -4.23 14.22 0.39
C ALA A 94 -4.79 15.65 0.35
N CYS A 95 -5.35 16.02 -0.80
CA CYS A 95 -5.97 17.32 -1.03
C CYS A 95 -7.31 17.13 -1.74
N ALA A 96 -8.01 18.23 -2.03
CA ALA A 96 -9.35 18.17 -2.62
C ALA A 96 -9.34 17.64 -4.07
N HIS A 97 -8.34 18.02 -4.87
CA HIS A 97 -8.23 17.59 -6.26
C HIS A 97 -6.78 17.60 -6.74
N GLN A 98 -6.33 16.52 -7.37
CA GLN A 98 -5.00 16.40 -7.95
C GLN A 98 -4.96 15.28 -9.00
N CYS A 99 -4.15 15.46 -10.06
CA CYS A 99 -3.95 14.44 -11.11
C CYS A 99 -5.25 13.79 -11.65
N GLY A 100 -6.34 14.55 -11.78
CA GLY A 100 -7.63 14.04 -12.28
C GLY A 100 -8.50 13.34 -11.23
N VAL A 101 -8.02 13.19 -9.98
CA VAL A 101 -8.79 12.59 -8.88
C VAL A 101 -9.37 13.69 -7.99
N THR A 102 -10.64 13.55 -7.63
CA THR A 102 -11.35 14.41 -6.67
C THR A 102 -11.63 13.63 -5.39
N ASN A 103 -11.27 14.21 -4.25
CA ASN A 103 -11.38 13.58 -2.94
C ASN A 103 -12.77 13.82 -2.31
N GLY A 104 -13.56 12.75 -2.15
CA GLY A 104 -14.90 12.83 -1.54
C GLY A 104 -14.95 12.72 -0.02
N TYR A 105 -13.81 12.73 0.69
CA TYR A 105 -13.84 12.91 2.14
C TYR A 105 -14.36 14.30 2.51
N GLU A 106 -15.13 14.39 3.61
CA GLU A 106 -15.58 15.68 4.17
C GLU A 106 -14.40 16.61 4.48
N GLN A 107 -13.31 16.02 4.99
CA GLN A 107 -12.03 16.69 5.21
C GLN A 107 -10.94 15.98 4.41
N PRO A 108 -10.65 16.41 3.17
CA PRO A 108 -9.72 15.73 2.27
C PRO A 108 -8.35 15.42 2.88
N GLN A 109 -7.86 16.28 3.78
CA GLN A 109 -6.55 16.16 4.42
C GLN A 109 -6.44 15.02 5.43
N GLN A 110 -7.57 14.44 5.87
CA GLN A 110 -7.58 13.28 6.76
C GLN A 110 -7.30 11.96 6.03
N LEU A 111 -7.44 11.95 4.69
CA LEU A 111 -7.14 10.76 3.91
C LEU A 111 -5.62 10.49 3.93
N GLY A 112 -5.24 9.23 4.14
CA GLY A 112 -3.85 8.78 4.08
C GLY A 112 -3.21 9.12 2.73
N SER A 113 -1.98 9.62 2.76
CA SER A 113 -1.23 10.02 1.55
C SER A 113 -0.93 8.84 0.63
N ASP A 114 -0.76 7.65 1.20
CA ASP A 114 -0.59 6.38 0.50
C ASP A 114 -1.85 6.01 -0.31
N ARG A 115 -3.03 6.07 0.31
CA ARG A 115 -4.33 5.85 -0.35
C ARG A 115 -4.59 6.88 -1.43
N TRP A 116 -4.27 8.15 -1.16
CA TRP A 116 -4.38 9.24 -2.14
C TRP A 116 -3.53 8.99 -3.39
N ALA A 117 -2.23 8.74 -3.21
CA ALA A 117 -1.34 8.42 -4.31
C ALA A 117 -1.76 7.12 -5.03
N GLY A 118 -2.19 6.10 -4.29
CA GLY A 118 -2.71 4.85 -4.84
C GLY A 118 -3.90 5.07 -5.79
N MET A 119 -4.85 5.92 -5.42
CA MET A 119 -6.00 6.28 -6.27
C MET A 119 -5.59 7.07 -7.51
N ILE A 120 -4.63 8.00 -7.39
CA ILE A 120 -4.08 8.72 -8.55
C ILE A 120 -3.42 7.75 -9.53
N GLY A 121 -2.60 6.82 -9.03
CA GLY A 121 -1.99 5.78 -9.84
C GLY A 121 -3.03 4.88 -10.51
N ALA A 122 -4.08 4.50 -9.78
CA ALA A 122 -5.15 3.65 -10.30
C ALA A 122 -5.98 4.34 -11.38
N HIS A 123 -6.34 5.61 -11.17
CA HIS A 123 -7.09 6.40 -12.14
C HIS A 123 -6.36 6.50 -13.48
N ALA A 124 -5.03 6.70 -13.45
CA ALA A 124 -4.21 6.75 -14.65
C ALA A 124 -4.04 5.37 -15.31
N ALA A 125 -3.88 4.31 -14.52
CA ALA A 125 -3.65 2.95 -15.04
C ALA A 125 -4.92 2.33 -15.68
N PHE A 126 -6.10 2.72 -15.22
CA PHE A 126 -7.40 2.15 -15.64
C PHE A 126 -8.37 3.26 -16.05
N ALA A 127 -7.94 4.10 -16.98
CA ALA A 127 -8.70 5.26 -17.43
C ALA A 127 -10.10 4.87 -17.96
N GLY A 128 -11.13 5.58 -17.49
CA GLY A 128 -12.52 5.34 -17.90
C GLY A 128 -13.22 4.18 -17.20
N GLU A 129 -12.59 3.54 -16.22
CA GLU A 129 -13.19 2.42 -15.47
C GLU A 129 -13.58 2.81 -14.04
N HIS A 130 -14.67 2.24 -13.53
CA HIS A 130 -14.99 2.27 -12.10
C HIS A 130 -14.12 1.26 -11.35
N LEU A 131 -13.49 1.68 -10.25
CA LEU A 131 -12.53 0.86 -9.53
C LEU A 131 -12.97 0.66 -8.07
N LEU A 132 -12.80 -0.58 -7.60
CA LEU A 132 -12.62 -0.88 -6.19
C LEU A 132 -11.15 -1.23 -6.01
N ILE A 133 -10.40 -0.37 -5.33
CA ILE A 133 -8.98 -0.59 -5.07
C ILE A 133 -8.87 -1.22 -3.68
N ALA A 134 -8.25 -2.40 -3.60
CA ALA A 134 -8.00 -3.13 -2.37
C ALA A 134 -6.50 -3.23 -2.11
N THR A 135 -6.03 -2.56 -1.06
CA THR A 135 -4.61 -2.60 -0.67
C THR A 135 -4.46 -3.47 0.58
N LEU A 136 -3.75 -4.60 0.44
CA LEU A 136 -3.58 -5.60 1.49
C LEU A 136 -2.20 -5.46 2.15
N GLY A 137 -2.16 -4.79 3.30
CA GLY A 137 -0.95 -4.57 4.08
C GLY A 137 -1.18 -4.78 5.58
N THR A 138 -0.59 -3.93 6.42
CA THR A 138 -0.84 -3.92 7.88
C THR A 138 -2.33 -3.73 8.16
N ALA A 139 -2.94 -2.78 7.45
CA ALA A 139 -4.37 -2.66 7.28
C ALA A 139 -4.77 -3.14 5.88
N THR A 140 -6.01 -3.58 5.76
CA THR A 140 -6.68 -3.74 4.48
C THR A 140 -7.52 -2.50 4.23
N THR A 141 -7.25 -1.79 3.15
CA THR A 141 -8.04 -0.62 2.74
C THR A 141 -8.80 -0.90 1.47
N LEU A 142 -9.98 -0.30 1.36
CA LEU A 142 -10.81 -0.32 0.16
C LEU A 142 -11.14 1.10 -0.25
N GLU A 143 -10.94 1.44 -1.51
CA GLU A 143 -11.29 2.74 -2.08
C GLU A 143 -12.25 2.57 -3.27
N ALA A 144 -13.40 3.24 -3.22
CA ALA A 144 -14.34 3.30 -4.33
C ALA A 144 -14.03 4.54 -5.17
N LEU A 145 -13.54 4.33 -6.40
CA LEU A 145 -13.15 5.38 -7.32
C LEU A 145 -13.98 5.29 -8.61
N ARG A 146 -14.64 6.38 -8.98
CA ARG A 146 -15.44 6.47 -10.21
C ARG A 146 -14.53 6.65 -11.44
N ALA A 147 -15.05 6.28 -12.61
CA ALA A 147 -14.37 6.47 -13.89
C ALA A 147 -13.98 7.94 -14.19
N ASP A 148 -14.73 8.89 -13.63
CA ASP A 148 -14.47 10.33 -13.74
C ASP A 148 -13.43 10.86 -12.74
N GLY A 149 -12.82 9.98 -11.94
CA GLY A 149 -11.84 10.33 -10.92
C GLY A 149 -12.43 10.70 -9.56
N THR A 150 -13.74 10.62 -9.37
CA THR A 150 -14.35 10.90 -8.05
C THR A 150 -14.14 9.74 -7.09
N PHE A 151 -13.35 9.97 -6.04
CA PHE A 151 -13.27 9.06 -4.88
C PHE A 151 -14.50 9.25 -4.01
N THR A 152 -15.36 8.24 -3.89
CA THR A 152 -16.66 8.35 -3.18
C THR A 152 -16.61 7.91 -1.73
N GLY A 153 -15.44 7.48 -1.24
CA GLY A 153 -15.26 6.94 0.10
C GLY A 153 -14.62 5.55 0.11
N GLY A 154 -14.35 5.04 1.30
CA GLY A 154 -13.62 3.78 1.45
C GLY A 154 -13.78 3.13 2.82
N LEU A 155 -13.19 1.95 2.96
CA LEU A 155 -13.21 1.15 4.20
C LEU A 155 -11.78 0.89 4.68
N ILE A 156 -11.61 0.74 5.98
CA ILE A 156 -10.35 0.35 6.62
C ILE A 156 -10.66 -0.80 7.58
N ALA A 157 -9.94 -1.90 7.44
CA ALA A 157 -10.02 -3.08 8.29
C ALA A 157 -8.62 -3.52 8.71
N PRO A 158 -8.46 -4.27 9.81
CA PRO A 158 -7.18 -4.89 10.11
C PRO A 158 -6.75 -5.82 8.96
N GLY A 159 -5.47 -5.81 8.59
CA GLY A 159 -4.94 -6.73 7.59
C GLY A 159 -4.91 -8.17 8.10
N TRP A 160 -4.67 -9.12 7.21
CA TRP A 160 -4.68 -10.55 7.51
C TRP A 160 -3.78 -10.93 8.70
N ALA A 161 -2.52 -10.49 8.69
CA ALA A 161 -1.57 -10.74 9.78
C ALA A 161 -1.98 -10.03 11.09
N LEU A 162 -2.52 -8.82 11.00
CA LEU A 162 -2.96 -8.05 12.18
C LEU A 162 -4.16 -8.69 12.86
N MET A 163 -5.13 -9.21 12.09
CA MET A 163 -6.28 -9.96 12.61
C MET A 163 -5.80 -11.14 13.47
N MET A 164 -4.90 -11.98 12.94
CA MET A 164 -4.39 -13.15 13.65
C MET A 164 -3.58 -12.77 14.89
N ARG A 165 -2.71 -11.75 14.77
CA ARG A 165 -1.94 -11.25 15.91
C ARG A 165 -2.84 -10.74 17.03
N SER A 166 -3.90 -9.99 16.68
CA SER A 166 -4.80 -9.40 17.67
C SER A 166 -5.50 -10.45 18.54
N LEU A 167 -5.80 -11.64 17.98
CA LEU A 167 -6.38 -12.75 18.73
C LEU A 167 -5.40 -13.34 19.75
N GLY A 168 -4.13 -13.47 19.39
CA GLY A 168 -3.09 -13.94 20.32
C GLY A 168 -2.78 -12.92 21.42
N ASP A 169 -2.69 -11.64 21.06
CA ASP A 169 -2.31 -10.57 21.99
C ASP A 169 -3.43 -10.21 22.98
N HIS A 170 -4.69 -10.52 22.66
CA HIS A 170 -5.88 -10.11 23.43
C HIS A 170 -6.76 -11.26 23.91
N THR A 171 -6.29 -12.51 23.90
CA THR A 171 -7.00 -13.63 24.51
C THR A 171 -6.06 -14.52 25.33
N ALA A 172 -6.60 -15.19 26.36
CA ALA A 172 -5.78 -15.96 27.28
C ALA A 172 -5.30 -17.32 26.71
N GLN A 173 -5.96 -17.85 25.68
CA GLN A 173 -5.76 -19.23 25.21
C GLN A 173 -5.44 -19.35 23.72
N LEU A 174 -5.65 -18.31 22.91
CA LEU A 174 -5.31 -18.38 21.50
C LEU A 174 -3.82 -18.08 21.29
N PRO A 175 -3.12 -18.83 20.43
CA PRO A 175 -1.72 -18.57 20.15
C PRO A 175 -1.56 -17.31 19.28
N THR A 176 -0.51 -16.54 19.53
CA THR A 176 -0.04 -15.53 18.56
C THR A 176 0.55 -16.23 17.34
N LEU A 177 -0.09 -16.05 16.19
CA LEU A 177 0.42 -16.56 14.91
C LEU A 177 1.22 -15.48 14.20
N ALA A 178 2.51 -15.73 14.02
CA ALA A 178 3.34 -14.93 13.13
C ALA A 178 2.87 -15.13 11.67
N ALA A 179 3.03 -14.09 10.84
CA ALA A 179 2.60 -14.13 9.44
C ALA A 179 3.22 -15.30 8.66
N ASP A 180 4.49 -15.61 8.89
CA ASP A 180 5.19 -16.71 8.20
C ASP A 180 4.64 -18.08 8.58
N SER A 181 4.40 -18.33 9.87
CA SER A 181 3.74 -19.56 10.31
C SER A 181 2.32 -19.69 9.76
N ALA A 182 1.61 -18.57 9.60
CA ALA A 182 0.28 -18.59 9.01
C ALA A 182 0.32 -18.87 7.50
N ARG A 183 1.36 -18.41 6.78
CA ARG A 183 1.55 -18.67 5.34
C ARG A 183 1.76 -20.16 5.08
N GLU A 184 2.51 -20.84 5.94
CA GLU A 184 2.71 -22.29 5.86
C GLU A 184 1.37 -23.03 5.96
N LEU A 185 0.49 -22.60 6.88
CA LEU A 185 -0.85 -23.18 7.05
C LEU A 185 -1.76 -22.96 5.84
N VAL A 186 -1.65 -21.80 5.18
CA VAL A 186 -2.41 -21.49 3.95
C VAL A 186 -1.90 -22.32 2.76
N GLY A 187 -0.59 -22.59 2.69
CA GLY A 187 0.01 -23.40 1.62
C GLY A 187 -0.49 -24.84 1.57
N ASP A 188 -0.81 -25.42 2.73
CA ASP A 188 -1.35 -26.79 2.87
C ASP A 188 -2.89 -26.84 2.67
N ALA A 189 -3.58 -25.71 2.84
CA ALA A 189 -5.03 -25.57 2.71
C ALA A 189 -5.58 -25.67 1.27
N ARG A 190 -4.80 -26.15 0.30
CA ARG A 190 -5.32 -26.53 -1.03
C ARG A 190 -6.41 -27.62 -0.94
N ALA A 191 -6.50 -28.32 0.19
CA ALA A 191 -7.71 -29.04 0.60
C ALA A 191 -8.69 -28.08 1.33
N HIS A 192 -9.67 -27.57 0.59
CA HIS A 192 -10.64 -26.56 1.03
C HIS A 192 -11.45 -27.01 2.27
N ARG A 193 -10.96 -26.73 3.47
CA ARG A 193 -11.73 -26.78 4.71
C ARG A 193 -11.84 -25.38 5.30
N TRP A 194 -12.88 -24.65 4.90
CA TRP A 194 -13.20 -23.32 5.42
C TRP A 194 -13.37 -23.30 6.96
N PHE A 195 -13.84 -24.42 7.51
CA PHE A 195 -13.93 -24.66 8.95
C PHE A 195 -12.86 -25.68 9.34
N ALA A 196 -11.91 -25.23 10.16
CA ALA A 196 -10.83 -26.06 10.66
C ALA A 196 -11.22 -26.80 11.95
N THR A 197 -10.50 -27.89 12.23
CA THR A 197 -10.64 -28.70 13.45
C THR A 197 -9.50 -28.49 14.45
N ASP A 198 -8.59 -27.54 14.18
CA ASP A 198 -7.55 -27.10 15.09
C ASP A 198 -7.51 -25.57 15.20
N THR A 199 -7.03 -25.06 16.34
CA THR A 199 -7.08 -23.63 16.67
C THR A 199 -6.27 -22.77 15.71
N ARG A 200 -5.10 -23.23 15.24
CA ARG A 200 -4.22 -22.41 14.40
C ARG A 200 -4.81 -22.24 13.01
N ALA A 201 -5.27 -23.32 12.39
CA ALA A 201 -5.96 -23.27 11.12
C ALA A 201 -7.31 -22.56 11.22
N ALA A 202 -8.03 -22.65 12.36
CA ALA A 202 -9.28 -21.92 12.57
C ALA A 202 -9.06 -20.40 12.58
N ILE A 203 -8.01 -19.93 13.27
CA ILE A 203 -7.63 -18.51 13.27
C ILE A 203 -7.25 -18.06 11.85
N SER A 204 -6.38 -18.82 11.16
CA SER A 204 -5.93 -18.49 9.80
C SER A 204 -7.10 -18.44 8.79
N SER A 205 -7.96 -19.47 8.82
CA SER A 205 -9.13 -19.56 7.93
C SER A 205 -10.16 -18.47 8.24
N GLY A 206 -10.41 -18.17 9.51
CA GLY A 206 -11.29 -17.09 9.92
C GLY A 206 -10.80 -15.72 9.45
N ALA A 207 -9.49 -15.44 9.59
CA ALA A 207 -8.89 -14.21 9.08
C ALA A 207 -8.98 -14.12 7.55
N LEU A 208 -8.71 -15.22 6.84
CA LEU A 208 -8.81 -15.28 5.38
C LEU A 208 -10.24 -15.02 4.89
N LEU A 209 -11.23 -15.71 5.47
CA LEU A 209 -12.65 -15.53 5.16
C LEU A 209 -13.14 -14.11 5.47
N ALA A 210 -12.64 -13.49 6.53
CA ALA A 210 -12.96 -12.09 6.85
C ALA A 210 -12.42 -11.14 5.77
N GLN A 211 -11.20 -11.37 5.26
CA GLN A 211 -10.61 -10.57 4.18
C GLN A 211 -11.37 -10.75 2.87
N THR A 212 -11.56 -11.98 2.41
CA THR A 212 -12.26 -12.24 1.14
C THR A 212 -13.71 -11.80 1.20
N GLY A 213 -14.41 -12.09 2.30
CA GLY A 213 -15.79 -11.67 2.52
C GLY A 213 -15.96 -10.14 2.52
N LEU A 214 -15.02 -9.40 3.13
CA LEU A 214 -15.02 -7.93 3.06
C LEU A 214 -14.88 -7.43 1.62
N ILE A 215 -13.88 -7.94 0.89
CA ILE A 215 -13.56 -7.51 -0.47
C ILE A 215 -14.70 -7.85 -1.43
N GLU A 216 -15.17 -9.09 -1.42
CA GLU A 216 -16.20 -9.58 -2.33
C GLU A 216 -17.55 -8.92 -2.07
N ARG A 217 -17.93 -8.75 -0.79
CA ARG A 217 -19.16 -8.03 -0.45
C ARG A 217 -19.08 -6.58 -0.87
N ALA A 218 -17.98 -5.88 -0.59
CA ALA A 218 -17.81 -4.50 -0.99
C ALA A 218 -17.87 -4.35 -2.52
N TRP A 219 -17.25 -5.27 -3.27
CA TRP A 219 -17.30 -5.29 -4.73
C TRP A 219 -18.72 -5.47 -5.26
N HIS A 220 -19.46 -6.48 -4.77
CA HIS A 220 -20.84 -6.72 -5.18
C HIS A 220 -21.77 -5.55 -4.85
N GLU A 221 -21.65 -4.97 -3.65
CA GLU A 221 -22.44 -3.80 -3.25
C GLU A 221 -22.13 -2.59 -4.12
N LEU A 222 -20.86 -2.39 -4.51
CA LEU A 222 -20.47 -1.29 -5.36
C LEU A 222 -20.97 -1.45 -6.80
N CYS A 223 -20.84 -2.66 -7.38
CA CYS A 223 -21.43 -2.99 -8.69
C CYS A 223 -22.95 -2.73 -8.69
N ARG A 224 -23.65 -3.15 -7.63
CA ARG A 224 -25.10 -2.94 -7.49
C ARG A 224 -25.47 -1.47 -7.30
N ALA A 225 -24.73 -0.75 -6.46
CA ALA A 225 -25.02 0.66 -6.15
C ALA A 225 -24.75 1.60 -7.33
N TRP A 226 -23.77 1.28 -8.17
CA TRP A 226 -23.39 2.08 -9.32
C TRP A 226 -24.07 1.67 -10.62
N ASP A 227 -24.76 0.52 -10.62
CA ASP A 227 -25.38 -0.09 -11.81
C ASP A 227 -24.42 -0.13 -13.01
N ALA A 228 -23.17 -0.50 -12.72
CA ALA A 228 -22.06 -0.44 -13.67
C ALA A 228 -20.98 -1.48 -13.32
N PRO A 229 -20.20 -1.96 -14.30
CA PRO A 229 -19.07 -2.84 -14.04
C PRO A 229 -18.02 -2.10 -13.21
N VAL A 230 -17.51 -2.76 -12.16
CA VAL A 230 -16.41 -2.27 -11.33
C VAL A 230 -15.24 -3.23 -11.43
N ARG A 231 -14.06 -2.72 -11.76
CA ARG A 231 -12.82 -3.49 -11.67
C ARG A 231 -12.34 -3.54 -10.22
N LEU A 232 -12.20 -4.74 -9.69
CA LEU A 232 -11.45 -4.96 -8.45
C LEU A 232 -9.95 -4.97 -8.76
N VAL A 233 -9.23 -4.00 -8.20
CA VAL A 233 -7.77 -3.89 -8.31
C VAL A 233 -7.16 -4.24 -6.96
N ILE A 234 -6.23 -5.19 -6.93
CA ILE A 234 -5.61 -5.67 -5.69
C ILE A 234 -4.11 -5.45 -5.74
N GLY A 235 -3.58 -4.87 -4.67
CA GLY A 235 -2.15 -4.76 -4.44
C GLY A 235 -1.80 -5.00 -2.97
N GLY A 236 -0.50 -4.95 -2.65
CA GLY A 236 -0.02 -4.98 -1.28
C GLY A 236 0.72 -6.27 -0.92
N GLY A 237 1.45 -6.23 0.19
CA GLY A 237 2.36 -7.30 0.58
C GLY A 237 1.66 -8.59 1.05
N ALA A 238 0.45 -8.49 1.60
CA ALA A 238 -0.34 -9.62 2.09
C ALA A 238 -1.29 -10.18 1.03
N ALA A 239 -1.09 -9.79 -0.22
CA ALA A 239 -2.05 -10.02 -1.25
C ALA A 239 -1.96 -11.43 -1.88
N PRO A 240 -0.79 -12.10 -2.02
CA PRO A 240 -0.72 -13.53 -2.37
C PRO A 240 -1.50 -14.45 -1.41
N GLU A 241 -1.53 -14.10 -0.13
CA GLU A 241 -2.18 -14.84 0.96
C GLU A 241 -3.71 -14.74 0.91
N VAL A 242 -4.25 -13.75 0.21
CA VAL A 242 -5.71 -13.54 0.14
C VAL A 242 -6.27 -13.89 -1.23
N THR A 243 -5.58 -13.55 -2.32
CA THR A 243 -6.20 -13.63 -3.65
C THR A 243 -6.48 -15.03 -4.15
N HIS A 244 -5.78 -16.05 -3.64
CA HIS A 244 -6.04 -17.44 -4.02
C HIS A 244 -7.43 -17.93 -3.57
N ALA A 245 -8.05 -17.24 -2.59
CA ALA A 245 -9.36 -17.58 -2.04
C ALA A 245 -10.49 -16.67 -2.53
N LEU A 246 -10.19 -15.70 -3.42
CA LEU A 246 -11.22 -14.85 -4.01
C LEU A 246 -11.98 -15.58 -5.11
N LEU A 247 -13.30 -15.38 -5.14
CA LEU A 247 -14.24 -15.96 -6.09
C LEU A 247 -14.72 -14.95 -7.15
N VAL A 248 -14.29 -13.70 -7.05
CA VAL A 248 -14.63 -12.60 -7.97
C VAL A 248 -13.43 -12.25 -8.86
N PRO A 249 -13.66 -11.73 -10.09
CA PRO A 249 -12.56 -11.32 -10.97
C PRO A 249 -11.78 -10.15 -10.35
N TYR A 250 -10.46 -10.22 -10.40
CA TYR A 250 -9.57 -9.17 -9.90
C TYR A 250 -8.39 -8.93 -10.84
N THR A 251 -7.79 -7.73 -10.74
CA THR A 251 -6.55 -7.35 -11.42
C THR A 251 -5.47 -7.09 -10.38
N ARG A 252 -4.28 -7.66 -10.55
CA ARG A 252 -3.13 -7.38 -9.67
C ARG A 252 -2.37 -6.13 -10.12
N HIS A 253 -2.08 -5.23 -9.19
CA HIS A 253 -1.24 -4.06 -9.46
C HIS A 253 -0.50 -3.58 -8.18
N ASP A 254 0.75 -4.01 -8.00
CA ASP A 254 1.50 -3.77 -6.76
C ASP A 254 2.22 -2.41 -6.67
N GLY A 255 2.24 -1.64 -7.77
CA GLY A 255 2.96 -0.37 -7.90
C GLY A 255 2.11 0.90 -7.88
N LEU A 256 0.83 0.85 -7.46
CA LEU A 256 -0.09 1.98 -7.61
C LEU A 256 0.36 3.25 -6.86
N VAL A 257 0.85 3.10 -5.61
CA VAL A 257 1.27 4.24 -4.79
C VAL A 257 2.47 4.95 -5.41
N LEU A 258 3.50 4.20 -5.81
CA LEU A 258 4.69 4.75 -6.47
C LEU A 258 4.32 5.36 -7.84
N ALA A 259 3.43 4.73 -8.61
CA ALA A 259 2.93 5.30 -9.86
C ALA A 259 2.20 6.64 -9.64
N GLY A 260 1.38 6.74 -8.58
CA GLY A 260 0.73 7.98 -8.19
C GLY A 260 1.71 9.09 -7.79
N LEU A 261 2.73 8.75 -7.00
CA LEU A 261 3.81 9.68 -6.65
C LEU A 261 4.55 10.20 -7.89
N ALA A 262 4.80 9.34 -8.88
CA ALA A 262 5.42 9.75 -10.15
C ALA A 262 4.55 10.78 -10.90
N LEU A 263 3.23 10.58 -10.92
CA LEU A 263 2.30 11.51 -11.55
C LEU A 263 2.23 12.85 -10.81
N ILE A 264 2.21 12.83 -9.48
CA ILE A 264 2.25 14.04 -8.64
C ILE A 264 3.55 14.83 -8.89
N ALA A 265 4.69 14.15 -8.89
CA ALA A 265 6.00 14.76 -9.14
C ALA A 265 6.05 15.44 -10.51
N ARG A 266 5.53 14.77 -11.55
CA ARG A 266 5.46 15.30 -12.91
C ARG A 266 4.51 16.49 -13.03
N GLN A 267 3.36 16.48 -12.37
CA GLN A 267 2.43 17.60 -12.37
C GLN A 267 3.06 18.85 -11.75
N ALA A 268 3.75 18.68 -10.62
CA ALA A 268 4.43 19.79 -9.96
C ALA A 268 5.59 20.35 -10.78
N ALA A 269 6.36 19.50 -11.47
CA ALA A 269 7.46 19.93 -12.33
C ALA A 269 7.01 20.58 -13.66
N ALA A 270 5.72 20.51 -13.99
CA ALA A 270 5.13 21.15 -15.16
C ALA A 270 4.53 22.54 -14.87
N THR A 271 4.43 22.91 -13.59
CA THR A 271 3.94 24.21 -13.11
C THR A 271 5.10 25.17 -12.92
#